data_AF-A0A061AD35-F1
#
_entry.id   AF-A0A061AD35-F1
#
_cell.length_a   1.000
_cell.length_b   1.000
_cell.length_c   1.000
_cell.angle_alpha   90.00
_cell.angle_beta   90.00
_cell.angle_gamma   90.00
#
_symmetry.space_group_name_H-M   'P 1'
#
loop_
_entity.id
_entity.type
_entity.pdbx_description
1 polymer ?
#
loop_
_entity_poly.entity_id
_entity_poly.type
_entity_poly.pdbx_seq_one_letter_code
_entity_poly.pdbx_strand_id
1 'polypeptide(L)'
;MINTIHLCVIKSPYKCTCTVIVSEVQDTVVKKFKAGFGYKKISQALNIPRSTVQAIILKWKEYQTTANLPRPGRPSKLSAHTRRRLIRDAAKRPMITLDELKRCGRLCP
;
A
#
# COMPACT_ATOMS: atom_id res chain seq x y z
N MET A 1 -24.83 39.98 6.89
CA MET A 1 -26.12 39.27 6.83
C MET A 1 -25.91 37.97 6.07
N ILE A 2 -26.06 36.86 6.80
CA ILE A 2 -26.58 35.57 6.31
C ILE A 2 -25.72 34.94 5.18
N ASN A 3 -24.65 34.22 5.53
CA ASN A 3 -24.70 32.79 5.89
C ASN A 3 -25.09 31.89 4.71
N THR A 4 -24.24 30.88 4.50
CA THR A 4 -24.64 29.51 4.08
C THR A 4 -25.23 29.47 2.67
N ILE A 5 -24.49 29.06 1.65
CA ILE A 5 -24.42 27.67 1.16
C ILE A 5 -23.61 27.87 -0.14
N HIS A 6 -22.36 27.46 -0.28
CA HIS A 6 -22.06 26.23 -1.02
C HIS A 6 -20.58 25.81 -0.83
N LEU A 7 -20.10 25.84 0.43
CA LEU A 7 -19.02 24.93 0.86
C LEU A 7 -19.60 23.52 1.07
N CYS A 8 -20.08 22.90 -0.01
CA CYS A 8 -20.64 21.55 -0.05
C CYS A 8 -20.54 21.17 -1.52
N VAL A 9 -19.61 20.36 -2.04
CA VAL A 9 -19.57 18.89 -1.94
C VAL A 9 -18.20 18.40 -2.51
N ILE A 10 -17.06 18.70 -1.88
CA ILE A 10 -15.82 17.90 -2.11
C ILE A 10 -14.99 17.77 -0.81
N LYS A 11 -15.65 17.71 0.35
CA LYS A 11 -15.07 17.08 1.54
C LYS A 11 -15.67 15.69 1.65
N SER A 12 -15.02 14.75 0.98
CA SER A 12 -15.33 13.32 1.06
C SER A 12 -15.35 12.88 2.54
N PRO A 13 -16.47 12.30 3.03
CA PRO A 13 -16.64 11.90 4.44
C PRO A 13 -15.90 10.60 4.81
N TYR A 14 -15.11 10.01 3.90
CA TYR A 14 -14.27 8.82 4.14
C TYR A 14 -12.79 9.15 4.28
N LYS A 15 -12.42 10.44 4.41
CA LYS A 15 -11.09 10.81 4.89
C LYS A 15 -11.07 10.64 6.41
N CYS A 16 -10.98 9.39 6.85
CA CYS A 16 -10.75 9.07 8.25
C CYS A 16 -9.48 9.83 8.69
N THR A 17 -9.61 10.70 9.68
CA THR A 17 -8.49 11.40 10.34
C THR A 17 -7.51 10.44 11.03
N CYS A 18 -7.72 9.12 10.92
CA CYS A 18 -6.75 8.06 11.23
C CYS A 18 -5.72 7.80 10.11
N THR A 19 -5.84 8.42 8.94
CA THR A 19 -4.85 8.20 7.88
C THR A 19 -3.67 9.15 8.04
N VAL A 20 -2.49 8.54 8.16
CA VAL A 20 -1.16 9.16 8.17
C VAL A 20 -0.63 9.36 9.60
N ILE A 21 -0.22 8.25 10.23
CA ILE A 21 1.03 8.32 11.00
C ILE A 21 2.09 8.70 9.95
N VAL A 22 2.32 10.01 9.87
CA VAL A 22 3.25 10.67 8.96
C VAL A 22 4.56 9.88 8.98
N SER A 23 5.10 9.56 7.81
CA SER A 23 6.41 8.91 7.65
C SER A 23 7.45 9.48 8.62
N GLU A 24 7.39 10.79 8.85
CA GLU A 24 8.20 11.54 9.82
C GLU A 24 8.20 10.95 11.25
N VAL A 25 7.06 10.50 11.76
CA VAL A 25 6.97 9.89 13.10
C VAL A 25 7.68 8.55 13.12
N GLN A 26 7.52 7.74 12.08
CA GLN A 26 8.21 6.46 11.98
C GLN A 26 9.72 6.66 11.80
N ASP A 27 10.14 7.68 11.03
CA ASP A 27 11.55 8.03 10.82
C ASP A 27 12.21 8.51 12.11
N THR A 28 11.51 9.32 12.92
CA THR A 28 12.02 9.75 14.22
C THR A 28 12.12 8.59 15.22
N VAL A 29 11.21 7.60 15.18
CA VAL A 29 11.34 6.35 15.94
C VAL A 29 12.61 5.59 15.52
N VAL A 30 12.84 5.42 14.21
CA VAL A 30 14.01 4.69 13.69
C VAL A 30 15.31 5.42 14.05
N LYS A 31 15.36 6.76 13.95
CA LYS A 31 16.52 7.57 14.35
C LYS A 31 16.87 7.37 15.84
N LYS A 32 15.87 7.46 16.73
CA LYS A 32 16.06 7.23 18.16
C LYS A 32 16.46 5.78 18.47
N PHE A 33 15.91 4.81 17.74
CA PHE A 33 16.32 3.41 17.89
C PHE A 33 17.78 3.19 17.48
N LYS A 34 18.22 3.77 16.35
CA LYS A 34 19.63 3.73 15.91
C LYS A 34 20.58 4.38 16.90
N ALA A 35 20.13 5.42 17.62
CA ALA A 35 20.88 6.05 18.70
C ALA A 35 20.91 5.24 20.01
N GLY A 36 20.36 4.03 20.05
CA GLY A 36 20.42 3.12 21.20
C GLY A 36 19.39 3.38 22.29
N PHE A 37 18.37 4.22 22.03
CA PHE A 37 17.30 4.44 23.01
C PHE A 37 16.39 3.21 23.13
N GLY A 38 16.08 2.82 24.38
CA GLY A 38 15.15 1.73 24.66
C GLY A 38 13.69 2.07 24.36
N TYR A 39 12.85 1.04 24.15
CA TYR A 39 11.44 1.17 23.75
C TYR A 39 10.61 2.10 24.65
N LYS A 40 10.80 2.04 25.98
CA LYS A 40 10.07 2.88 26.95
C LYS A 40 10.41 4.37 26.79
N LYS A 41 11.69 4.69 26.58
CA LYS A 41 12.15 6.07 26.39
C LYS A 41 11.61 6.67 25.09
N ILE A 42 11.60 5.88 24.01
CA ILE A 42 11.04 6.31 22.71
C ILE A 42 9.54 6.56 22.82
N SER A 43 8.82 5.64 23.48
CA SER A 43 7.38 5.74 23.72
C SER A 43 7.02 7.02 24.49
N GLN A 44 7.72 7.30 25.58
CA GLN A 44 7.51 8.53 26.36
C GLN A 44 7.87 9.80 25.57
N ALA A 45 8.98 9.79 24.84
CA ALA A 45 9.46 10.97 24.10
C ALA A 45 8.58 11.35 22.90
N LEU A 46 7.79 10.42 22.37
CA LEU A 46 6.90 10.65 21.23
C LEU A 46 5.42 10.58 21.61
N ASN A 47 5.11 10.27 22.87
CA ASN A 47 3.76 10.00 23.37
C ASN A 47 2.99 8.94 22.52
N ILE A 48 3.72 7.90 22.11
CA ILE A 48 3.19 6.78 21.30
C ILE A 48 3.16 5.52 22.17
N PRO A 49 2.12 4.68 22.09
CA PRO A 49 2.09 3.43 22.84
C PRO A 49 3.27 2.52 22.45
N ARG A 50 3.81 1.82 23.45
CA ARG A 50 4.96 0.92 23.28
C ARG A 50 4.75 -0.14 22.20
N SER A 51 3.53 -0.66 22.05
CA SER A 51 3.16 -1.64 21.03
C SER A 51 3.39 -1.12 19.61
N THR A 52 3.06 0.14 19.35
CA THR A 52 3.28 0.79 18.05
C THR A 52 4.77 0.99 17.78
N VAL A 53 5.55 1.43 18.79
CA VAL A 53 7.03 1.54 18.68
C VAL A 53 7.65 0.17 18.33
N GLN A 54 7.20 -0.90 18.98
CA GLN A 54 7.65 -2.25 18.70
C GLN A 54 7.28 -2.71 17.29
N ALA A 55 6.05 -2.46 16.84
CA ALA A 55 5.58 -2.81 15.50
C ALA A 55 6.36 -2.06 14.40
N ILE A 56 6.73 -0.80 14.64
CA ILE A 56 7.58 -0.02 13.72
C ILE A 56 8.97 -0.63 13.63
N ILE A 57 9.61 -0.93 14.77
CA ILE A 57 10.96 -1.49 14.80
C ILE A 57 11.01 -2.90 14.19
N LEU A 58 9.99 -3.73 14.43
CA LEU A 58 9.89 -5.05 13.81
C LEU A 58 9.79 -4.95 12.29
N LYS A 59 8.90 -4.10 11.78
CA LYS A 59 8.78 -3.85 10.34
C LYS A 59 10.06 -3.27 9.73
N TRP A 60 10.74 -2.37 10.44
CA TRP A 60 12.00 -1.81 9.98
C TRP A 60 13.11 -2.86 9.93
N LYS A 61 13.17 -3.81 10.88
CA LYS A 61 14.13 -4.92 10.84
C LYS A 61 13.90 -5.86 9.65
N GLU A 62 12.65 -6.07 9.26
CA GLU A 62 12.28 -6.98 8.16
C GLU A 62 12.46 -6.33 6.78
N TYR A 63 11.94 -5.11 6.58
CA TYR A 63 11.87 -4.47 5.26
C TYR A 63 12.88 -3.32 5.08
N GLN A 64 13.62 -2.93 6.12
CA GLN A 64 14.56 -1.79 6.13
C GLN A 64 13.92 -0.46 5.68
N THR A 65 12.59 -0.38 5.69
CA THR A 65 11.82 0.70 5.09
C THR A 65 10.91 1.35 6.13
N THR A 66 10.85 2.68 6.12
CA THR A 66 9.97 3.48 6.99
C THR A 66 8.70 3.95 6.28
N ALA A 67 8.66 3.84 4.95
CA ALA A 67 7.49 4.17 4.16
C ALA A 67 6.37 3.14 4.37
N ASN A 68 5.13 3.57 4.22
CA ASN A 68 3.98 2.67 4.24
C ASN A 68 4.05 1.75 3.01
N LEU A 69 4.27 0.45 3.24
CA LEU A 69 4.18 -0.54 2.17
C LEU A 69 2.75 -0.58 1.60
N PRO A 70 2.60 -0.84 0.29
CA PRO A 70 1.28 -1.12 -0.26
C PRO A 70 0.69 -2.32 0.48
N ARG A 71 -0.61 -2.25 0.79
CA ARG A 71 -1.28 -3.39 1.43
C ARG A 71 -1.14 -4.62 0.52
N PRO A 72 -0.74 -5.78 1.05
CA PRO A 72 -0.71 -7.00 0.25
C PRO A 72 -2.12 -7.26 -0.28
N GLY A 73 -2.25 -7.24 -1.59
CA GLY A 73 -3.50 -7.54 -2.29
C GLY A 73 -3.63 -9.04 -2.58
N ARG A 74 -4.76 -9.42 -3.16
CA ARG A 74 -4.95 -10.77 -3.68
C ARG A 74 -3.98 -11.01 -4.85
N PRO A 75 -3.23 -12.12 -4.88
CA PRO A 75 -2.37 -12.45 -6.02
C PRO A 75 -3.20 -12.61 -7.30
N SER A 76 -2.67 -12.14 -8.43
CA SER A 76 -3.38 -12.22 -9.71
C SER A 76 -3.50 -13.66 -10.18
N LYS A 77 -4.68 -14.04 -10.72
CA LYS A 77 -4.94 -15.39 -11.25
C LYS A 77 -4.07 -15.77 -12.44
N LEU A 78 -3.57 -14.78 -13.19
CA LEU A 78 -2.71 -14.98 -14.36
C LEU A 78 -1.28 -14.55 -14.05
N SER A 79 -0.32 -15.30 -14.57
CA SER A 79 1.08 -14.89 -14.56
C SER A 79 1.30 -13.67 -15.45
N ALA A 80 2.37 -12.92 -15.20
CA ALA A 80 2.74 -11.79 -16.05
C ALA A 80 3.00 -12.21 -17.50
N HIS A 81 3.60 -13.40 -17.70
CA HIS A 81 3.89 -13.93 -19.02
C HIS A 81 2.61 -14.24 -19.81
N THR A 82 1.70 -15.02 -19.20
CA THR A 82 0.42 -15.40 -19.80
C THR A 82 -0.39 -14.15 -20.16
N ARG A 83 -0.44 -13.16 -19.24
CA ARG A 83 -1.14 -11.89 -19.49
C ARG A 83 -0.58 -11.14 -20.70
N ARG A 84 0.74 -11.00 -20.82
CA ARG A 84 1.38 -10.33 -21.99
C ARG A 84 1.11 -11.08 -23.30
N ARG A 85 1.08 -12.41 -23.27
CA ARG A 85 0.78 -13.23 -24.45
C ARG A 85 -0.67 -13.03 -24.91
N LEU A 86 -1.63 -13.09 -24.00
CA LEU A 86 -3.04 -12.84 -24.30
C LEU A 86 -3.25 -11.44 -24.90
N ILE A 87 -2.57 -10.42 -24.38
CA ILE A 87 -2.62 -9.05 -24.93
C ILE A 87 -2.08 -9.01 -26.37
N ARG A 88 -0.95 -9.66 -26.65
CA ARG A 88 -0.37 -9.71 -28.01
C ARG A 88 -1.25 -10.48 -28.99
N ASP A 89 -1.83 -11.60 -28.55
CA ASP A 89 -2.68 -12.43 -29.39
C ASP A 89 -3.98 -11.69 -29.75
N ALA A 90 -4.58 -10.98 -28.78
CA ALA A 90 -5.73 -10.11 -29.00
C ALA A 90 -5.41 -8.93 -29.94
N ALA A 91 -4.21 -8.34 -29.82
CA ALA A 91 -3.78 -7.25 -30.70
C ALA A 91 -3.57 -7.73 -32.15
N LYS A 92 -3.04 -8.94 -32.36
CA LYS A 92 -2.84 -9.52 -33.70
C LYS A 92 -4.14 -9.94 -34.37
N ARG A 93 -5.11 -10.41 -33.59
CA ARG A 93 -6.40 -10.93 -34.07
C ARG A 93 -7.53 -10.23 -33.32
N PRO A 94 -7.93 -9.01 -33.73
CA PRO A 94 -8.90 -8.21 -32.99
C PRO A 94 -10.31 -8.82 -32.94
N MET A 95 -10.64 -9.74 -33.86
CA MET A 95 -11.94 -10.43 -33.92
C MET A 95 -11.95 -11.81 -33.23
N ILE A 96 -10.91 -12.17 -32.48
CA ILE A 96 -10.85 -13.46 -31.79
C ILE A 96 -11.88 -13.54 -30.66
N THR A 97 -12.56 -14.68 -30.53
CA THR A 97 -13.50 -14.90 -29.42
C THR A 97 -12.77 -15.18 -28.11
N LEU A 98 -13.43 -14.94 -26.97
CA LEU A 98 -12.83 -15.16 -25.65
C LEU A 98 -12.40 -16.62 -25.45
N ASP A 99 -13.18 -17.59 -25.92
CA ASP A 99 -12.88 -19.00 -25.73
C ASP A 99 -11.72 -19.48 -26.59
N GLU A 100 -11.59 -18.94 -27.81
CA GLU A 100 -10.40 -19.15 -28.64
C GLU A 100 -9.16 -18.53 -27.99
N LEU A 101 -9.26 -17.33 -27.41
CA LEU A 101 -8.15 -16.67 -26.74
C LEU A 101 -7.69 -17.46 -25.49
N LYS A 102 -8.64 -17.99 -24.71
CA LYS A 102 -8.36 -18.90 -23.58
C LYS A 102 -7.70 -20.21 -24.05
N ARG A 103 -8.11 -20.74 -25.20
CA ARG A 103 -7.54 -21.96 -25.79
C ARG A 103 -6.10 -21.71 -26.26
N CYS A 104 -5.85 -20.60 -26.94
CA CYS A 104 -4.50 -20.16 -27.33
C CYS A 104 -3.59 -19.91 -26.12
N GLY A 105 -4.13 -19.41 -25.00
CA GLY A 105 -3.38 -19.19 -23.76
C GLY A 105 -3.12 -20.44 -22.92
N ARG A 106 -3.84 -21.55 -23.18
CA ARG A 106 -3.66 -22.87 -22.53
C ARG A 106 -2.86 -23.88 -23.35
N LEU A 107 -2.70 -23.63 -24.66
CA LEU A 107 -1.95 -24.51 -25.55
C LEU A 107 -0.49 -24.05 -25.68
N CYS A 108 0.35 -24.94 -25.17
CA CYS A 108 1.80 -25.12 -25.35
C CYS A 108 2.70 -24.57 -24.22
N PRO A 109 3.71 -25.39 -23.83
CA PRO A 109 4.44 -25.34 -22.55
C PRO A 109 5.19 -24.04 -22.26
#